data_AF-A0A1R1PDS0-F1
#
_entry.id   AF-A0A1R1PDS0-F1
#
_cell.length_a   1.000
_cell.length_b   1.000
_cell.length_c   1.000
_cell.angle_alpha   90.00
_cell.angle_beta   90.00
_cell.angle_gamma   90.00
#
_symmetry.space_group_name_H-M   'P 1'
#
loop_
_entity.id
_entity.type
_entity.pdbx_description
1 polymer ?
#
loop_
_entity_poly.entity_id
_entity_poly.type
_entity_poly.pdbx_seq_one_letter_code
_entity_poly.pdbx_strand_id
1 'polypeptide(L)'
;MRIVNKVSLVLGALTSLAVSAPIDLSGAVKQHNKRDVVVVTNYVYVDEMSHEQQSADLAPAPAPSAEVPQYAPSANPEQQVETVVSLAPESAPESVPAQESAPSSTPAPATLSNDRVFSGLTYSPYQSDGSCGTYESVAADLIKVGQITGNIRIYSTDCSQLDYITQAITQNNLSLKVHAGIWTSNGSDRVSSETADLIRVLSNPANRNVIADVSVGNEEIYKGAMDEATLIGYINSVRSALRQNGYSLPVYTTEIDSLYSSNLIEASDLVQANIHSCFGGDNVSPKDLATLTVNRYNALKARAGSKYVRIGETGFPSSGQTSNCQGSIENQDAYTASFVCQARANNIDYFYFEAKDSLWKVNAPSYERSYGVLNSDASAKINLGFLGQC
;
A
#
# COMPACT_ATOMS: atom_id res chain seq x y z
N MET A 1 -49.86 29.63 -60.69
CA MET A 1 -49.09 28.60 -59.97
C MET A 1 -48.82 29.13 -58.57
N ARG A 2 -49.41 28.49 -57.54
CA ARG A 2 -49.38 28.67 -56.04
C ARG A 2 -48.43 29.78 -55.50
N ILE A 3 -48.83 30.90 -54.85
CA ILE A 3 -49.60 31.15 -53.58
C ILE A 3 -49.03 30.31 -52.40
N VAL A 4 -48.54 30.82 -51.24
CA VAL A 4 -49.14 31.79 -50.29
C VAL A 4 -48.10 32.56 -49.45
N ASN A 5 -48.56 33.75 -49.00
CA ASN A 5 -47.93 34.84 -48.27
C ASN A 5 -47.79 34.70 -46.73
N LYS A 6 -46.89 35.56 -46.25
CA LYS A 6 -46.62 36.21 -44.95
C LYS A 6 -47.78 36.50 -43.94
N VAL A 7 -47.42 36.30 -42.65
CA VAL A 7 -47.44 37.25 -41.47
C VAL A 7 -48.73 37.50 -40.65
N SER A 8 -48.66 37.23 -39.32
CA SER A 8 -48.88 38.14 -38.15
C SER A 8 -49.72 37.67 -36.94
N LEU A 9 -49.20 38.05 -35.75
CA LEU A 9 -49.82 38.48 -34.47
C LEU A 9 -50.54 37.53 -33.47
N VAL A 10 -49.95 37.48 -32.25
CA VAL A 10 -50.48 37.90 -30.91
C VAL A 10 -51.58 37.09 -30.19
N LEU A 11 -51.19 36.65 -28.98
CA LEU A 11 -51.87 36.63 -27.66
C LEU A 11 -53.21 35.88 -27.50
N GLY A 12 -53.16 34.84 -26.66
CA GLY A 12 -54.32 34.20 -26.05
C GLY A 12 -53.93 33.55 -24.73
N ALA A 13 -54.19 34.26 -23.63
CA ALA A 13 -54.10 33.73 -22.27
C ALA A 13 -55.34 32.88 -21.96
N LEU A 14 -55.18 31.75 -21.27
CA LEU A 14 -56.24 31.17 -20.44
C LEU A 14 -55.71 30.06 -19.52
N THR A 15 -56.27 30.05 -18.29
CA THR A 15 -56.25 29.02 -17.23
C THR A 15 -54.96 28.89 -16.42
N SER A 16 -54.94 28.74 -15.09
CA SER A 16 -55.96 28.79 -14.03
C SER A 16 -55.19 28.74 -12.70
N LEU A 17 -55.69 29.43 -11.66
CA LEU A 17 -55.18 29.36 -10.30
C LEU A 17 -55.34 27.95 -9.71
N ALA A 18 -54.28 27.41 -9.11
CA ALA A 18 -54.37 26.49 -7.99
C ALA A 18 -53.19 26.74 -7.04
N VAL A 19 -53.53 27.07 -5.79
CA VAL A 19 -52.62 27.28 -4.66
C VAL A 19 -52.18 25.93 -4.11
N SER A 20 -50.88 25.71 -3.90
CA SER A 20 -50.37 24.87 -2.80
C SER A 20 -48.89 25.14 -2.52
N ALA A 21 -48.54 25.13 -1.24
CA ALA A 21 -47.23 25.44 -0.66
C ALA A 21 -46.21 24.28 -0.81
N PRO A 22 -44.93 24.43 -0.43
CA PRO A 22 -43.83 23.59 -0.91
C PRO A 22 -43.70 22.27 -0.15
N ILE A 23 -43.21 21.24 -0.84
CA ILE A 23 -42.64 20.03 -0.24
C ILE A 23 -41.14 20.06 -0.52
N ASP A 24 -40.36 20.10 0.55
CA ASP A 24 -38.91 19.95 0.60
C ASP A 24 -38.53 18.49 0.29
N LEU A 25 -37.65 18.30 -0.70
CA LEU A 25 -36.96 17.05 -0.98
C LEU A 25 -35.46 17.35 -1.13
N SER A 26 -34.82 17.59 0.00
CA SER A 26 -33.37 17.55 0.17
C SER A 26 -32.85 16.12 -0.01
N GLY A 27 -32.52 15.74 -1.25
CA GLY A 27 -31.68 14.59 -1.58
C GLY A 27 -30.27 15.07 -1.91
N ALA A 28 -29.44 15.31 -0.90
CA ALA A 28 -28.06 15.74 -1.08
C ALA A 28 -27.21 14.62 -1.72
N VAL A 29 -26.80 14.82 -2.97
CA VAL A 29 -25.66 14.12 -3.58
C VAL A 29 -24.40 14.61 -2.86
N LYS A 30 -23.84 13.78 -1.96
CA LYS A 30 -22.53 14.05 -1.38
C LYS A 30 -21.45 13.82 -2.44
N GLN A 31 -21.04 14.89 -3.12
CA GLN A 31 -19.71 14.94 -3.72
C GLN A 31 -18.68 14.80 -2.60
N HIS A 32 -17.96 13.67 -2.58
CA HIS A 32 -16.75 13.53 -1.79
C HIS A 32 -15.66 14.39 -2.43
N ASN A 33 -15.53 15.63 -1.97
CA ASN A 33 -14.37 16.45 -2.26
C ASN A 33 -13.15 15.81 -1.58
N LYS A 34 -12.25 15.23 -2.38
CA LYS A 34 -10.87 14.94 -1.96
C LYS A 34 -10.22 16.27 -1.60
N ARG A 35 -9.95 16.50 -0.32
CA ARG A 35 -8.96 17.49 0.11
C ARG A 35 -7.66 16.75 0.29
N ASP A 36 -6.89 16.68 -0.78
CA ASP A 36 -5.50 16.26 -0.71
C ASP A 36 -4.75 17.31 0.12
N VAL A 37 -4.25 16.90 1.29
CA VAL A 37 -3.26 17.69 2.03
C VAL A 37 -1.95 17.58 1.26
N VAL A 38 -1.61 18.62 0.51
CA VAL A 38 -0.29 18.76 -0.11
C VAL A 38 0.68 19.12 1.01
N VAL A 39 1.46 18.13 1.47
CA VAL A 39 2.64 18.40 2.30
C VAL A 39 3.74 18.88 1.35
N VAL A 40 4.01 20.19 1.35
CA VAL A 40 5.18 20.75 0.70
C VAL A 40 6.35 20.60 1.66
N THR A 41 7.17 19.58 1.47
CA THR A 41 8.44 19.43 2.19
C THR A 41 9.50 20.27 1.51
N ASN A 42 9.87 21.40 2.12
CA ASN A 42 11.05 22.15 1.72
C ASN A 42 12.29 21.50 2.34
N TYR A 43 13.19 20.99 1.52
CA TYR A 43 14.49 20.50 1.97
C TYR A 43 15.43 21.69 2.20
N VAL A 44 15.92 21.85 3.43
CA VAL A 44 17.09 22.68 3.73
C VAL A 44 18.23 21.73 4.07
N TYR A 45 19.20 21.63 3.16
CA TYR A 45 20.47 20.96 3.44
C TYR A 45 21.38 21.96 4.15
N VAL A 46 21.76 21.66 5.39
CA VAL A 46 22.82 22.39 6.10
C VAL A 46 24.10 21.62 5.90
N ASP A 47 25.02 22.21 5.14
CA ASP A 47 26.37 21.69 4.95
C ASP A 47 27.24 22.19 6.11
N GLU A 48 27.77 21.29 6.94
CA GLU A 48 28.76 21.62 7.97
C GLU A 48 30.16 21.38 7.42
N MET A 49 30.93 22.45 7.16
CA MET A 49 32.37 22.52 7.50
C MET A 49 32.98 23.94 7.34
N SER A 50 33.34 24.51 8.51
CA SER A 50 34.48 25.37 8.89
C SER A 50 34.84 26.73 8.22
N HIS A 51 34.91 27.74 9.12
CA HIS A 51 35.67 29.03 9.14
C HIS A 51 35.17 30.12 8.16
N GLU A 52 34.93 31.39 8.53
CA GLU A 52 35.59 32.32 9.48
C GLU A 52 34.62 33.46 9.89
N GLN A 53 34.96 34.22 10.94
CA GLN A 53 34.15 35.28 11.57
C GLN A 53 33.77 36.45 10.66
N GLN A 54 32.49 36.88 10.71
CA GLN A 54 32.14 38.30 10.73
C GLN A 54 30.76 38.56 11.35
N SER A 55 30.74 39.44 12.35
CA SER A 55 29.58 39.88 13.12
C SER A 55 28.72 40.88 12.35
N ALA A 56 27.40 40.69 12.34
CA ALA A 56 26.44 41.77 12.16
C ALA A 56 25.14 41.45 12.93
N ASP A 57 24.82 42.32 13.87
CA ASP A 57 23.57 42.38 14.64
C ASP A 57 22.34 42.44 13.73
N LEU A 58 21.38 41.52 13.90
CA LEU A 58 19.98 41.74 13.60
C LEU A 58 19.10 41.02 14.65
N ALA A 59 18.30 41.82 15.35
CA ALA A 59 17.40 41.41 16.43
C ALA A 59 16.29 40.43 15.97
N PRO A 60 15.83 39.51 16.82
CA PRO A 60 14.73 38.61 16.48
C PRO A 60 13.35 39.30 16.60
N ALA A 61 12.52 39.12 15.58
CA ALA A 61 11.11 39.50 15.55
C ALA A 61 10.25 38.54 16.42
N PRO A 62 9.09 38.99 16.95
CA PRO A 62 8.38 38.30 18.02
C PRO A 62 7.54 37.11 17.55
N ALA A 63 7.43 36.09 18.41
CA ALA A 63 6.59 34.91 18.22
C ALA A 63 5.08 35.22 18.43
N PRO A 64 4.17 34.60 17.66
CA PRO A 64 2.74 34.74 17.90
C PRO A 64 2.24 33.85 19.06
N SER A 65 1.45 34.48 19.93
CA SER A 65 0.76 33.91 21.10
C SER A 65 -0.37 32.98 20.68
N ALA A 66 -0.40 31.76 21.22
CA ALA A 66 -1.55 30.86 21.15
C ALA A 66 -2.21 30.75 22.53
N GLU A 67 -3.47 31.19 22.63
CA GLU A 67 -4.33 31.02 23.80
C GLU A 67 -4.65 29.54 24.05
N VAL A 68 -4.49 29.11 25.31
CA VAL A 68 -4.89 27.80 25.82
C VAL A 68 -6.16 27.99 26.66
N PRO A 69 -7.29 27.34 26.34
CA PRO A 69 -8.42 27.29 27.26
C PRO A 69 -8.13 26.28 28.39
N GLN A 70 -8.08 26.79 29.62
CA GLN A 70 -8.09 25.99 30.85
C GLN A 70 -9.43 25.26 31.02
N TYR A 71 -9.39 23.97 31.40
CA TYR A 71 -10.50 23.32 32.07
C TYR A 71 -10.02 22.75 33.41
N ALA A 72 -10.71 23.14 34.47
CA ALA A 72 -10.40 22.84 35.86
C ALA A 72 -10.75 21.38 36.23
N PRO A 73 -10.06 20.79 37.24
CA PRO A 73 -10.36 19.44 37.72
C PRO A 73 -11.55 19.46 38.69
N SER A 74 -12.54 18.58 38.45
CA SER A 74 -13.62 18.33 39.40
C SER A 74 -13.25 17.16 40.31
N ALA A 75 -13.32 17.43 41.62
CA ALA A 75 -13.09 16.48 42.71
C ALA A 75 -14.27 15.52 42.92
N ASN A 76 -14.00 14.29 43.35
CA ASN A 76 -14.79 13.56 44.34
C ASN A 76 -14.02 12.34 44.89
N PRO A 77 -14.41 11.73 46.02
CA PRO A 77 -13.50 11.55 47.15
C PRO A 77 -13.19 10.08 47.43
N GLU A 78 -12.24 9.93 48.35
CA GLU A 78 -11.80 8.72 49.03
C GLU A 78 -12.93 7.73 49.38
N GLN A 79 -12.70 6.44 49.12
CA GLN A 79 -13.33 5.36 49.87
C GLN A 79 -12.30 4.37 50.39
N GLN A 80 -12.59 3.95 51.61
CA GLN A 80 -11.70 3.35 52.58
C GLN A 80 -11.46 1.86 52.35
N VAL A 81 -10.32 1.43 52.88
CA VAL A 81 -9.86 0.06 53.03
C VAL A 81 -10.68 -0.66 54.09
N GLU A 82 -11.30 -1.80 53.74
CA GLU A 82 -11.67 -2.82 54.72
C GLU A 82 -11.15 -4.19 54.28
N THR A 83 -10.29 -4.74 55.12
CA THR A 83 -9.78 -6.11 55.13
C THR A 83 -10.83 -7.06 55.67
N VAL A 84 -11.12 -8.15 54.95
CA VAL A 84 -11.73 -9.35 55.56
C VAL A 84 -11.03 -10.61 55.03
N VAL A 85 -10.45 -11.35 55.96
CA VAL A 85 -9.87 -12.70 55.78
C VAL A 85 -11.00 -13.71 55.94
N SER A 86 -11.16 -14.67 55.01
CA SER A 86 -11.71 -15.99 55.36
C SER A 86 -11.47 -17.07 54.29
N LEU A 87 -10.61 -18.01 54.71
CA LEU A 87 -10.47 -19.45 54.43
C LEU A 87 -11.27 -20.11 53.28
N ALA A 88 -10.53 -20.87 52.46
CA ALA A 88 -11.00 -21.90 51.54
C ALA A 88 -11.71 -23.07 52.25
N PRO A 89 -12.42 -23.92 51.48
CA PRO A 89 -11.82 -25.24 51.25
C PRO A 89 -11.93 -25.76 49.81
N GLU A 90 -10.80 -26.34 49.41
CA GLU A 90 -10.53 -27.49 48.57
C GLU A 90 -11.72 -28.34 48.06
N SER A 91 -11.79 -28.50 46.74
CA SER A 91 -12.31 -29.71 46.06
C SER A 91 -11.62 -29.89 44.70
N ALA A 92 -11.31 -31.15 44.40
CA ALA A 92 -10.40 -31.66 43.37
C ALA A 92 -10.97 -31.55 41.92
N PRO A 93 -10.14 -31.74 40.87
CA PRO A 93 -10.41 -31.22 39.53
C PRO A 93 -11.18 -32.19 38.63
N GLU A 94 -12.11 -31.65 37.84
CA GLU A 94 -12.65 -32.32 36.66
C GLU A 94 -11.63 -32.30 35.51
N SER A 95 -11.48 -33.44 34.86
CA SER A 95 -10.57 -33.70 33.75
C SER A 95 -10.97 -32.95 32.47
N VAL A 96 -10.14 -32.02 32.02
CA VAL A 96 -10.21 -31.40 30.70
C VAL A 96 -9.45 -32.28 29.69
N PRO A 97 -10.03 -32.69 28.54
CA PRO A 97 -9.28 -33.39 27.51
C PRO A 97 -8.32 -32.44 26.77
N ALA A 98 -7.16 -32.96 26.40
CA ALA A 98 -6.04 -32.27 25.79
C ALA A 98 -6.42 -31.39 24.59
N GLN A 99 -6.01 -30.11 24.66
CA GLN A 99 -5.95 -29.22 23.49
C GLN A 99 -4.89 -29.74 22.52
N GLU A 100 -5.37 -30.13 21.35
CA GLU A 100 -4.58 -30.39 20.15
C GLU A 100 -3.84 -29.10 19.75
N SER A 101 -2.52 -29.12 19.80
CA SER A 101 -1.67 -28.00 19.41
C SER A 101 -1.81 -27.71 17.92
N ALA A 102 -2.32 -26.52 17.57
CA ALA A 102 -2.34 -26.02 16.20
C ALA A 102 -0.90 -25.85 15.65
N PRO A 103 -0.62 -26.20 14.38
CA PRO A 103 0.72 -26.07 13.84
C PRO A 103 1.08 -24.61 13.57
N SER A 104 2.28 -24.21 13.99
CA SER A 104 2.91 -22.94 13.65
C SER A 104 3.24 -22.94 12.15
N SER A 105 2.49 -22.16 11.36
CA SER A 105 2.78 -21.95 9.95
C SER A 105 3.86 -20.87 9.82
N THR A 106 5.13 -21.28 9.84
CA THR A 106 6.20 -20.43 9.32
C THR A 106 5.95 -20.27 7.80
N PRO A 107 5.84 -19.05 7.24
CA PRO A 107 5.64 -18.89 5.81
C PRO A 107 6.82 -19.51 5.06
N ALA A 108 6.53 -20.51 4.23
CA ALA A 108 7.52 -21.13 3.38
C ALA A 108 7.93 -20.14 2.26
N PRO A 109 9.21 -20.10 1.87
CA PRO A 109 9.64 -19.32 0.72
C PRO A 109 8.85 -19.72 -0.52
N ALA A 110 8.41 -18.75 -1.32
CA ALA A 110 7.88 -19.05 -2.64
C ALA A 110 9.05 -19.52 -3.49
N THR A 111 9.18 -20.81 -3.75
CA THR A 111 10.14 -21.28 -4.76
C THR A 111 9.77 -20.64 -6.09
N LEU A 112 10.65 -19.77 -6.60
CA LEU A 112 10.64 -19.30 -7.99
C LEU A 112 10.50 -20.52 -8.91
N SER A 113 9.28 -20.76 -9.43
CA SER A 113 9.13 -21.77 -10.47
C SER A 113 9.80 -21.24 -11.73
N ASN A 114 10.53 -22.10 -12.43
CA ASN A 114 11.20 -21.75 -13.69
C ASN A 114 10.23 -21.34 -14.82
N ASP A 115 8.92 -21.36 -14.56
CA ASP A 115 7.87 -21.10 -15.56
C ASP A 115 7.43 -19.64 -15.61
N ARG A 116 7.80 -18.80 -14.64
CA ARG A 116 7.39 -17.38 -14.57
C ARG A 116 8.60 -16.44 -14.55
N VAL A 117 8.44 -15.28 -15.18
CA VAL A 117 9.53 -14.31 -15.40
C VAL A 117 9.92 -13.59 -14.10
N PHE A 118 8.92 -13.18 -13.31
CA PHE A 118 9.12 -12.48 -12.04
C PHE A 118 8.64 -13.32 -10.86
N SER A 119 9.28 -13.14 -9.69
CA SER A 119 8.78 -13.66 -8.39
C SER A 119 7.38 -13.11 -8.09
N GLY A 120 7.24 -11.79 -8.23
CA GLY A 120 6.00 -11.05 -8.02
C GLY A 120 6.01 -9.72 -8.78
N LEU A 121 4.83 -9.14 -9.00
CA LEU A 121 4.67 -7.76 -9.48
C LEU A 121 3.81 -6.97 -8.50
N THR A 122 4.08 -5.68 -8.30
CA THR A 122 3.09 -4.79 -7.69
C THR A 122 2.00 -4.49 -8.70
N TYR A 123 0.75 -4.39 -8.26
CA TYR A 123 -0.40 -4.16 -9.11
C TYR A 123 -1.33 -3.12 -8.49
N SER A 124 -1.72 -2.12 -9.27
CA SER A 124 -2.67 -1.08 -8.87
C SER A 124 -3.74 -0.93 -9.95
N PRO A 125 -4.99 -1.32 -9.68
CA PRO A 125 -6.08 -1.35 -10.67
C PRO A 125 -6.76 0.01 -10.84
N TYR A 126 -5.98 1.10 -10.91
CA TYR A 126 -6.51 2.42 -11.22
C TYR A 126 -6.51 2.67 -12.72
N GLN A 127 -7.54 3.35 -13.21
CA GLN A 127 -7.59 3.85 -14.57
C GLN A 127 -6.60 5.02 -14.74
N SER A 128 -6.27 5.37 -15.99
CA SER A 128 -5.30 6.44 -16.27
C SER A 128 -5.71 7.82 -15.74
N ASP A 129 -7.01 8.06 -15.51
CA ASP A 129 -7.55 9.28 -14.91
C ASP A 129 -7.60 9.24 -13.37
N GLY A 130 -7.14 8.14 -12.76
CA GLY A 130 -7.16 7.92 -11.31
C GLY A 130 -8.50 7.46 -10.76
N SER A 131 -9.48 7.16 -11.60
CA SER A 131 -10.70 6.48 -11.18
C SER A 131 -10.43 5.00 -10.84
N CYS A 132 -11.32 4.42 -10.03
CA CYS A 132 -11.28 2.99 -9.71
C CYS A 132 -11.43 2.13 -10.97
N GLY A 133 -10.69 1.03 -11.05
CA GLY A 133 -10.89 0.01 -12.08
C GLY A 133 -12.28 -0.64 -11.99
N THR A 134 -12.81 -1.07 -13.14
CA THR A 134 -13.99 -1.95 -13.18
C THR A 134 -13.55 -3.40 -13.08
N TYR A 135 -14.47 -4.30 -12.72
CA TYR A 135 -14.22 -5.74 -12.73
C TYR A 135 -13.63 -6.21 -14.07
N GLU A 136 -14.19 -5.77 -15.21
CA GLU A 136 -13.75 -6.17 -16.54
C GLU A 136 -12.31 -5.74 -16.81
N SER A 137 -11.95 -4.50 -16.42
CA SER A 137 -10.57 -4.01 -16.57
C SER A 137 -9.57 -4.78 -15.69
N VAL A 138 -9.95 -5.08 -14.45
CA VAL A 138 -9.14 -5.88 -13.52
C VAL A 138 -8.96 -7.29 -14.04
N ALA A 139 -10.04 -7.94 -14.49
CA ALA A 139 -9.97 -9.30 -15.04
C ALA A 139 -9.08 -9.35 -16.30
N ALA A 140 -9.23 -8.39 -17.21
CA ALA A 140 -8.41 -8.30 -18.42
C ALA A 140 -6.92 -8.10 -18.10
N ASP A 141 -6.60 -7.26 -17.12
CA ASP A 141 -5.22 -7.08 -16.63
C ASP A 141 -4.67 -8.39 -16.05
N LEU A 142 -5.40 -9.03 -15.13
CA LEU A 142 -4.92 -10.21 -14.41
C LEU A 142 -4.73 -11.43 -15.31
N ILE A 143 -5.50 -11.57 -16.39
CA ILE A 143 -5.27 -12.61 -17.41
C ILE A 143 -3.87 -12.46 -18.03
N LYS A 144 -3.43 -11.22 -18.28
CA LYS A 144 -2.10 -10.93 -18.83
C LYS A 144 -1.02 -11.04 -17.74
N VAL A 145 -1.23 -10.43 -16.57
CA VAL A 145 -0.28 -10.45 -15.45
C VAL A 145 -0.01 -11.88 -14.98
N GLY A 146 -1.03 -12.74 -14.93
CA GLY A 146 -0.90 -14.16 -14.58
C GLY A 146 -0.08 -15.00 -15.57
N GLN A 147 0.22 -14.47 -16.76
CA GLN A 147 1.17 -15.10 -17.68
C GLN A 147 2.63 -14.79 -17.31
N ILE A 148 2.86 -13.69 -16.59
CA ILE A 148 4.20 -13.14 -16.31
C ILE A 148 4.68 -13.54 -14.91
N THR A 149 3.77 -13.56 -13.93
CA THR A 149 4.07 -13.85 -12.51
C THR A 149 3.01 -14.77 -11.90
N GLY A 150 3.36 -15.45 -10.81
CA GLY A 150 2.43 -16.18 -9.94
C GLY A 150 1.96 -15.37 -8.72
N ASN A 151 2.53 -14.20 -8.46
CA ASN A 151 2.24 -13.39 -7.28
C ASN A 151 2.02 -11.93 -7.66
N ILE A 152 1.00 -11.31 -7.06
CA ILE A 152 0.79 -9.87 -7.11
C ILE A 152 0.72 -9.27 -5.70
N ARG A 153 1.28 -8.07 -5.54
CA ARG A 153 1.14 -7.24 -4.34
C ARG A 153 0.22 -6.07 -4.63
N ILE A 154 -0.75 -5.84 -3.75
CA ILE A 154 -1.61 -4.66 -3.77
C ILE A 154 -1.45 -3.85 -2.48
N TYR A 155 -1.85 -2.59 -2.51
CA TYR A 155 -1.59 -1.64 -1.42
C TYR A 155 -2.77 -1.43 -0.48
N SER A 156 -3.98 -1.67 -0.95
CA SER A 156 -5.22 -1.35 -0.24
C SER A 156 -6.35 -2.30 -0.64
N THR A 157 -7.45 -2.29 0.11
CA THR A 157 -8.72 -2.91 -0.29
C THR A 157 -9.70 -1.95 -0.96
N ASP A 158 -9.32 -0.68 -1.14
CA ASP A 158 -10.20 0.37 -1.69
C ASP A 158 -10.67 0.10 -3.12
N CYS A 159 -11.65 0.88 -3.58
CA CYS A 159 -12.19 0.71 -4.93
C CYS A 159 -12.77 -0.70 -5.21
N SER A 160 -13.10 -1.47 -4.16
CA SER A 160 -13.44 -2.90 -4.26
C SER A 160 -12.36 -3.71 -4.99
N GLN A 161 -11.11 -3.26 -4.96
CA GLN A 161 -10.05 -3.86 -5.75
C GLN A 161 -9.78 -5.30 -5.32
N LEU A 162 -9.78 -5.57 -4.01
CA LEU A 162 -9.55 -6.90 -3.48
C LEU A 162 -10.67 -7.87 -3.90
N ASP A 163 -11.93 -7.39 -3.94
CA ASP A 163 -13.07 -8.14 -4.46
C ASP A 163 -12.91 -8.50 -5.93
N TYR A 164 -12.66 -7.49 -6.78
CA TYR A 164 -12.51 -7.71 -8.22
C TYR A 164 -11.33 -8.61 -8.54
N ILE A 165 -10.20 -8.45 -7.83
CA ILE A 165 -9.01 -9.28 -8.01
C ILE A 165 -9.32 -10.74 -7.64
N THR A 166 -9.87 -10.99 -6.45
CA THR A 166 -10.15 -12.36 -6.01
C THR A 166 -11.24 -13.02 -6.85
N GLN A 167 -12.27 -12.26 -7.25
CA GLN A 167 -13.28 -12.71 -8.20
C GLN A 167 -12.66 -13.07 -9.55
N ALA A 168 -11.81 -12.21 -10.12
CA ALA A 168 -11.19 -12.45 -11.41
C ALA A 168 -10.26 -13.67 -11.39
N ILE A 169 -9.47 -13.83 -10.32
CA ILE A 169 -8.57 -14.99 -10.13
C ILE A 169 -9.38 -16.29 -10.07
N THR A 170 -10.44 -16.32 -9.25
CA THR A 170 -11.26 -17.53 -9.07
C THR A 170 -12.08 -17.87 -10.30
N GLN A 171 -12.74 -16.88 -10.94
CA GLN A 171 -13.58 -17.12 -12.11
C GLN A 171 -12.79 -17.52 -13.37
N ASN A 172 -11.55 -17.05 -13.50
CA ASN A 172 -10.70 -17.35 -14.65
C ASN A 172 -9.65 -18.45 -14.37
N ASN A 173 -9.70 -19.10 -13.19
CA ASN A 173 -8.76 -20.13 -12.76
C ASN A 173 -7.28 -19.70 -12.88
N LEU A 174 -6.99 -18.44 -12.50
CA LEU A 174 -5.64 -17.92 -12.58
C LEU A 174 -4.79 -18.51 -11.44
N SER A 175 -3.60 -18.99 -11.76
CA SER A 175 -2.61 -19.42 -10.76
C SER A 175 -1.86 -18.22 -10.18
N LEU A 176 -2.62 -17.30 -9.57
CA LEU A 176 -2.13 -16.07 -8.95
C LEU A 176 -2.41 -16.07 -7.44
N LYS A 177 -1.42 -15.64 -6.66
CA LYS A 177 -1.56 -15.30 -5.24
C LYS A 177 -1.55 -13.80 -5.05
N VAL A 178 -2.27 -13.35 -4.03
CA VAL A 178 -2.41 -11.93 -3.67
C VAL A 178 -1.76 -11.69 -2.32
N HIS A 179 -0.82 -10.75 -2.30
CA HIS A 179 -0.23 -10.18 -1.09
C HIS A 179 -0.97 -8.88 -0.82
N ALA A 180 -1.93 -8.95 0.12
CA ALA A 180 -2.89 -7.89 0.36
C ALA A 180 -2.26 -6.76 1.17
N GLY A 181 -2.59 -5.52 0.83
CA GLY A 181 -2.22 -4.34 1.60
C GLY A 181 -3.39 -3.84 2.44
N ILE A 182 -3.09 -3.38 3.65
CA ILE A 182 -3.98 -2.60 4.51
C ILE A 182 -3.39 -1.20 4.58
N TRP A 183 -4.01 -0.26 3.88
CA TRP A 183 -3.59 1.13 3.89
C TRP A 183 -3.96 1.78 5.22
N THR A 184 -3.07 2.63 5.73
CA THR A 184 -3.15 3.17 7.10
C THR A 184 -3.42 4.67 7.14
N SER A 185 -3.54 5.35 5.99
CA SER A 185 -3.89 6.77 5.97
C SER A 185 -5.23 7.01 6.68
N ASN A 186 -5.34 8.09 7.45
CA ASN A 186 -6.47 8.34 8.37
C ASN A 186 -6.55 7.39 9.57
N GLY A 187 -5.46 6.70 9.89
CA GLY A 187 -5.27 5.99 11.15
C GLY A 187 -6.20 4.79 11.34
N SER A 188 -6.64 4.60 12.58
CA SER A 188 -7.34 3.40 13.04
C SER A 188 -8.63 3.09 12.28
N ASP A 189 -9.36 4.11 11.86
CA ASP A 189 -10.63 3.94 11.14
C ASP A 189 -10.41 3.27 9.80
N ARG A 190 -9.36 3.71 9.07
CA ARG A 190 -9.01 3.13 7.79
C ARG A 190 -8.49 1.71 7.94
N VAL A 191 -7.58 1.48 8.90
CA VAL A 191 -7.06 0.14 9.21
C VAL A 191 -8.20 -0.83 9.52
N SER A 192 -9.16 -0.39 10.34
CA SER A 192 -10.32 -1.21 10.72
C SER A 192 -11.22 -1.51 9.52
N SER A 193 -11.51 -0.50 8.68
CA SER A 193 -12.32 -0.66 7.47
C SER A 193 -11.68 -1.63 6.48
N GLU A 194 -10.40 -1.48 6.16
CA GLU A 194 -9.73 -2.35 5.19
C GLU A 194 -9.54 -3.78 5.73
N THR A 195 -9.32 -3.91 7.04
CA THR A 195 -9.28 -5.23 7.69
C THR A 195 -10.64 -5.94 7.60
N ALA A 196 -11.73 -5.20 7.77
CA ALA A 196 -13.07 -5.75 7.63
C ALA A 196 -13.35 -6.20 6.18
N ASP A 197 -12.88 -5.45 5.18
CA ASP A 197 -12.95 -5.86 3.77
C ASP A 197 -12.18 -7.14 3.49
N LEU A 198 -10.95 -7.26 4.02
CA LEU A 198 -10.17 -8.48 3.89
C LEU A 198 -10.87 -9.68 4.52
N ILE A 199 -11.39 -9.54 5.75
CA ILE A 199 -12.15 -10.60 6.44
C ILE A 199 -13.39 -11.00 5.63
N ARG A 200 -14.11 -10.03 5.07
CA ARG A 200 -15.27 -10.26 4.20
C ARG A 200 -14.87 -11.05 2.95
N VAL A 201 -13.77 -10.70 2.29
CA VAL A 201 -13.26 -11.45 1.13
C VAL A 201 -12.87 -12.88 1.50
N LEU A 202 -12.20 -13.08 2.65
CA LEU A 202 -11.79 -14.40 3.15
C LEU A 202 -12.96 -15.29 3.62
N SER A 203 -14.11 -14.69 3.91
CA SER A 203 -15.33 -15.44 4.27
C SER A 203 -15.79 -16.39 3.17
N ASN A 204 -15.50 -16.06 1.90
CA ASN A 204 -15.65 -16.97 0.78
C ASN A 204 -14.48 -17.98 0.76
N PRO A 205 -14.74 -19.29 0.95
CA PRO A 205 -13.69 -20.31 0.97
C PRO A 205 -12.83 -20.36 -0.30
N ALA A 206 -13.37 -19.99 -1.46
CA ALA A 206 -12.62 -19.95 -2.73
C ALA A 206 -11.46 -18.94 -2.70
N ASN A 207 -11.58 -17.88 -1.90
CA ASN A 207 -10.60 -16.81 -1.82
C ASN A 207 -9.48 -17.08 -0.79
N ARG A 208 -9.69 -18.02 0.14
CA ARG A 208 -8.72 -18.31 1.21
C ARG A 208 -7.38 -18.81 0.68
N ASN A 209 -7.40 -19.54 -0.44
CA ASN A 209 -6.20 -20.00 -1.12
C ASN A 209 -5.63 -18.95 -2.08
N VAL A 210 -6.28 -17.81 -2.29
CA VAL A 210 -5.80 -16.73 -3.17
C VAL A 210 -4.94 -15.74 -2.38
N ILE A 211 -5.35 -15.40 -1.15
CA ILE A 211 -4.60 -14.47 -0.30
C ILE A 211 -3.43 -15.19 0.38
N ALA A 212 -2.20 -14.71 0.17
CA ALA A 212 -0.99 -15.31 0.71
C ALA A 212 -0.58 -14.70 2.07
N ASP A 213 -0.57 -13.38 2.17
CA ASP A 213 -0.17 -12.64 3.36
C ASP A 213 -0.68 -11.18 3.32
N VAL A 214 -0.45 -10.44 4.40
CA VAL A 214 -0.99 -9.09 4.63
C VAL A 214 0.10 -8.10 5.06
N SER A 215 0.31 -7.05 4.27
CA SER A 215 1.15 -5.89 4.64
C SER A 215 0.29 -4.79 5.23
N VAL A 216 0.62 -4.31 6.42
CA VAL A 216 -0.03 -3.19 7.10
C VAL A 216 0.83 -1.94 6.95
N GLY A 217 0.31 -0.94 6.24
CA GLY A 217 1.05 0.27 5.87
C GLY A 217 2.06 0.03 4.74
N ASN A 218 2.54 1.14 4.18
CA ASN A 218 3.62 1.16 3.21
C ASN A 218 4.47 2.42 3.40
N GLU A 219 5.69 2.26 3.92
CA GLU A 219 6.65 3.33 4.17
C GLU A 219 6.11 4.40 5.12
N GLU A 220 5.33 4.00 6.13
CA GLU A 220 4.70 4.92 7.09
C GLU A 220 5.73 5.63 7.97
N ILE A 221 6.77 4.92 8.40
CA ILE A 221 7.87 5.49 9.20
C ILE A 221 8.72 6.39 8.28
N TYR A 222 9.07 5.91 7.09
CA TYR A 222 9.83 6.71 6.12
C TYR A 222 9.14 8.02 5.76
N LYS A 223 7.82 8.00 5.56
CA LYS A 223 7.01 9.21 5.29
C LYS A 223 6.83 10.12 6.50
N GLY A 224 7.24 9.68 7.69
CA GLY A 224 6.96 10.37 8.96
C GLY A 224 5.46 10.43 9.29
N ALA A 225 4.66 9.50 8.74
CA ALA A 225 3.21 9.48 8.93
C ALA A 225 2.80 8.96 10.32
N MET A 226 3.60 8.05 10.89
CA MET A 226 3.46 7.57 12.25
C MET A 226 4.79 7.04 12.78
N ASP A 227 4.89 6.87 14.10
CA ASP A 227 6.04 6.23 14.72
C ASP A 227 5.96 4.69 14.66
N GLU A 228 7.09 4.05 14.96
CA GLU A 228 7.22 2.59 14.96
C GLU A 228 6.22 1.92 15.91
N ALA A 229 5.99 2.50 17.09
CA ALA A 229 5.09 1.94 18.09
C ALA A 229 3.64 1.90 17.61
N THR A 230 3.18 2.97 16.94
CA THR A 230 1.86 3.06 16.33
C THR A 230 1.70 2.03 15.21
N LEU A 231 2.70 1.91 14.34
CA LEU A 231 2.68 0.94 13.24
C LEU A 231 2.63 -0.50 13.76
N ILE A 232 3.44 -0.83 14.77
CA ILE A 232 3.38 -2.14 15.45
C ILE A 232 2.00 -2.38 16.08
N GLY A 233 1.38 -1.35 16.65
CA GLY A 233 0.00 -1.38 17.13
C GLY A 233 -0.98 -1.84 16.05
N TYR A 234 -0.90 -1.26 14.84
CA TYR A 234 -1.74 -1.64 13.71
C TYR A 234 -1.45 -3.06 13.20
N ILE A 235 -0.17 -3.46 13.12
CA ILE A 235 0.19 -4.85 12.77
C ILE A 235 -0.49 -5.83 13.74
N ASN A 236 -0.42 -5.55 15.04
CA ASN A 236 -1.02 -6.40 16.07
C ASN A 236 -2.55 -6.41 16.03
N SER A 237 -3.20 -5.27 15.75
CA SER A 237 -4.65 -5.19 15.65
C SER A 237 -5.18 -5.99 14.44
N VAL A 238 -4.53 -5.85 13.28
CA VAL A 238 -4.89 -6.60 12.07
C VAL A 238 -4.72 -8.10 12.29
N ARG A 239 -3.56 -8.52 12.84
CA ARG A 239 -3.30 -9.93 13.18
C ARG A 239 -4.34 -10.51 14.12
N SER A 240 -4.72 -9.74 15.15
CA SER A 240 -5.71 -10.18 16.13
C SER A 240 -7.10 -10.33 15.50
N ALA A 241 -7.52 -9.36 14.68
CA ALA A 241 -8.81 -9.42 13.99
C ALA A 241 -8.91 -10.62 13.04
N LEU A 242 -7.84 -10.91 12.28
CA LEU A 242 -7.77 -12.10 11.41
C LEU A 242 -7.90 -13.40 12.22
N ARG A 243 -7.13 -13.54 13.31
CA ARG A 243 -7.17 -14.73 14.18
C ARG A 243 -8.53 -14.94 14.84
N GLN A 244 -9.16 -13.87 15.32
CA GLN A 244 -10.51 -13.91 15.90
C GLN A 244 -11.57 -14.40 14.90
N ASN A 245 -11.33 -14.17 13.60
CA ASN A 245 -12.19 -14.66 12.51
C ASN A 245 -11.72 -16.00 11.91
N GLY A 246 -10.77 -16.69 12.56
CA GLY A 246 -10.32 -18.03 12.16
C GLY A 246 -9.31 -18.04 11.01
N TYR A 247 -8.66 -16.92 10.70
CA TYR A 247 -7.64 -16.83 9.64
C TYR A 247 -6.23 -16.72 10.24
N SER A 248 -5.31 -17.53 9.74
CA SER A 248 -3.90 -17.54 10.13
C SER A 248 -3.01 -17.14 8.95
N LEU A 249 -3.08 -15.86 8.57
CA LEU A 249 -2.21 -15.28 7.54
C LEU A 249 -1.00 -14.59 8.20
N PRO A 250 0.18 -14.60 7.56
CA PRO A 250 1.30 -13.75 7.97
C PRO A 250 0.92 -12.27 7.87
N VAL A 251 1.24 -11.50 8.91
CA VAL A 251 1.01 -10.06 8.99
C VAL A 251 2.33 -9.35 9.27
N TYR A 252 2.66 -8.37 8.44
CA TYR A 252 3.92 -7.61 8.48
C TYR A 252 3.66 -6.17 8.03
N THR A 253 4.70 -5.34 7.99
CA THR A 253 4.67 -4.03 7.31
C THR A 253 5.74 -3.96 6.23
N THR A 254 5.61 -3.01 5.30
CA THR A 254 6.61 -2.71 4.29
C THR A 254 7.22 -1.34 4.55
N GLU A 255 8.52 -1.29 4.82
CA GLU A 255 9.31 -0.05 5.00
C GLU A 255 10.53 -0.04 4.07
N ILE A 256 11.29 1.05 4.05
CA ILE A 256 12.62 1.02 3.41
C ILE A 256 13.61 0.20 4.26
N ASP A 257 14.58 -0.42 3.61
CA ASP A 257 15.57 -1.32 4.22
C ASP A 257 16.34 -0.71 5.40
N SER A 258 16.61 0.59 5.38
CA SER A 258 17.35 1.27 6.45
C SER A 258 16.56 1.41 7.76
N LEU A 259 15.23 1.36 7.73
CA LEU A 259 14.36 1.64 8.88
C LEU A 259 13.93 0.39 9.67
N TYR A 260 14.32 -0.81 9.23
CA TYR A 260 14.02 -2.03 9.99
C TYR A 260 14.87 -2.13 11.27
N SER A 261 14.26 -1.73 12.39
CA SER A 261 14.77 -1.99 13.75
C SER A 261 14.55 -3.45 14.17
N SER A 262 15.18 -3.86 15.28
CA SER A 262 14.92 -5.18 15.88
C SER A 262 13.45 -5.36 16.28
N ASN A 263 12.80 -4.31 16.78
CA ASN A 263 11.40 -4.35 17.21
C ASN A 263 10.46 -4.51 16.01
N LEU A 264 10.70 -3.78 14.92
CA LEU A 264 9.88 -3.88 13.71
C LEU A 264 10.05 -5.23 13.03
N ILE A 265 11.27 -5.76 13.02
CA ILE A 265 11.57 -7.12 12.58
C ILE A 265 10.79 -8.10 13.47
N GLU A 266 10.88 -8.02 14.79
CA GLU A 266 10.20 -8.93 15.73
C GLU A 266 8.68 -8.91 15.56
N ALA A 267 8.08 -7.72 15.48
CA ALA A 267 6.64 -7.53 15.34
C ALA A 267 6.05 -8.02 14.02
N SER A 268 6.87 -8.19 12.98
CA SER A 268 6.44 -8.64 11.65
C SER A 268 6.63 -10.15 11.48
N ASP A 269 5.65 -10.86 10.90
CA ASP A 269 5.77 -12.32 10.67
C ASP A 269 6.83 -12.66 9.58
N LEU A 270 7.13 -11.69 8.71
CA LEU A 270 8.24 -11.67 7.76
C LEU A 270 8.78 -10.25 7.59
N VAL A 271 9.95 -10.09 6.98
CA VAL A 271 10.49 -8.76 6.62
C VAL A 271 10.30 -8.52 5.13
N GLN A 272 9.69 -7.38 4.77
CA GLN A 272 9.53 -6.98 3.37
C GLN A 272 9.96 -5.53 3.21
N ALA A 273 11.03 -5.25 2.47
CA ALA A 273 11.50 -3.88 2.30
C ALA A 273 11.37 -3.37 0.87
N ASN A 274 10.96 -2.12 0.71
CA ASN A 274 11.09 -1.40 -0.56
C ASN A 274 12.57 -0.99 -0.74
N ILE A 275 13.20 -1.44 -1.83
CA ILE A 275 14.63 -1.24 -2.10
C ILE A 275 14.79 -0.71 -3.52
N HIS A 276 14.72 0.61 -3.66
CA HIS A 276 15.00 1.30 -4.91
C HIS A 276 16.39 1.92 -4.88
N SER A 277 17.29 1.43 -5.74
CA SER A 277 18.64 1.98 -5.89
C SER A 277 18.66 3.25 -6.76
N CYS A 278 17.54 3.61 -7.39
CA CYS A 278 17.41 4.89 -8.09
C CYS A 278 17.37 6.11 -7.18
N PHE A 279 17.07 5.91 -5.89
CA PHE A 279 16.98 6.96 -4.88
C PHE A 279 18.10 6.76 -3.85
N GLY A 280 19.11 7.64 -3.90
CA GLY A 280 20.33 7.55 -3.08
C GLY A 280 21.47 6.76 -3.72
N GLY A 281 22.72 7.12 -3.39
CA GLY A 281 23.94 6.50 -3.92
C GLY A 281 24.57 7.21 -5.13
N ASP A 282 25.51 6.53 -5.79
CA ASP A 282 26.26 7.04 -6.94
C ASP A 282 25.51 6.86 -8.27
N ASN A 283 25.76 7.76 -9.23
CA ASN A 283 25.24 7.65 -10.59
C ASN A 283 26.03 6.59 -11.38
N VAL A 284 25.59 5.33 -11.26
CA VAL A 284 26.21 4.14 -11.88
C VAL A 284 25.28 3.51 -12.93
N SER A 285 25.78 2.49 -13.65
CA SER A 285 24.99 1.87 -14.71
C SER A 285 23.72 1.18 -14.17
N PRO A 286 22.67 0.98 -14.98
CA PRO A 286 21.48 0.21 -14.57
C PRO A 286 21.81 -1.19 -14.02
N LYS A 287 22.86 -1.84 -14.53
CA LYS A 287 23.30 -3.15 -14.03
C LYS A 287 23.95 -3.06 -12.65
N ASP A 288 24.71 -2.01 -12.39
CA ASP A 288 25.34 -1.76 -11.10
C ASP A 288 24.29 -1.37 -10.04
N LEU A 289 23.27 -0.62 -10.44
CA LEU A 289 22.12 -0.31 -9.58
C LEU A 289 21.34 -1.57 -9.17
N ALA A 290 21.17 -2.54 -10.08
CA ALA A 290 20.58 -3.84 -9.74
C ALA A 290 21.45 -4.59 -8.72
N THR A 291 22.77 -4.55 -8.88
CA THR A 291 23.74 -5.13 -7.93
C THR A 291 23.65 -4.44 -6.57
N LEU A 292 23.50 -3.12 -6.53
CA LEU A 292 23.31 -2.36 -5.30
C LEU A 292 22.01 -2.76 -4.58
N THR A 293 20.92 -2.96 -5.32
CA THR A 293 19.66 -3.46 -4.75
C THR A 293 19.87 -4.81 -4.05
N VAL A 294 20.58 -5.75 -4.69
CA VAL A 294 20.88 -7.08 -4.13
C VAL A 294 21.77 -6.98 -2.89
N ASN A 295 22.77 -6.10 -2.90
CA ASN A 295 23.64 -5.87 -1.75
C ASN A 295 22.87 -5.31 -0.55
N ARG A 296 21.98 -4.34 -0.79
CA ARG A 296 21.08 -3.77 0.24
C ARG A 296 20.15 -4.83 0.82
N TYR A 297 19.57 -5.68 -0.04
CA TYR A 297 18.79 -6.85 0.40
C TYR A 297 19.62 -7.76 1.31
N ASN A 298 20.85 -8.11 0.91
CA ASN A 298 21.72 -9.00 1.69
C ASN A 298 22.06 -8.40 3.06
N ALA A 299 22.29 -7.09 3.13
CA ALA A 299 22.52 -6.39 4.40
C ALA A 299 21.28 -6.42 5.32
N LEU A 300 20.07 -6.24 4.76
CA LEU A 300 18.83 -6.42 5.51
C LEU A 300 18.64 -7.88 5.95
N LYS A 301 18.89 -8.84 5.06
CA LYS A 301 18.78 -10.27 5.37
C LYS A 301 19.69 -10.68 6.52
N ALA A 302 20.93 -10.18 6.55
CA ALA A 302 21.86 -10.42 7.65
C ALA A 302 21.32 -9.87 8.99
N ARG A 303 20.74 -8.66 8.99
CA ARG A 303 20.12 -8.06 10.20
C ARG A 303 18.86 -8.80 10.66
N ALA A 304 18.08 -9.35 9.73
CA ALA A 304 16.85 -10.09 10.03
C ALA A 304 17.08 -11.53 10.55
N GLY A 305 18.31 -12.04 10.49
CA GLY A 305 18.67 -13.36 10.97
C GLY A 305 17.90 -14.48 10.25
N SER A 306 17.22 -15.33 11.02
CA SER A 306 16.46 -16.46 10.49
C SER A 306 15.11 -16.06 9.88
N LYS A 307 14.63 -14.82 10.11
CA LYS A 307 13.34 -14.38 9.58
C LYS A 307 13.36 -14.37 8.05
N TYR A 308 12.27 -14.81 7.43
CA TYR A 308 12.12 -14.74 5.97
C TYR A 308 12.12 -13.27 5.52
N VAL A 309 12.85 -12.97 4.44
CA VAL A 309 13.03 -11.61 3.92
C VAL A 309 12.81 -11.60 2.42
N ARG A 310 12.03 -10.64 1.94
CA ARG A 310 11.82 -10.39 0.50
C ARG A 310 11.84 -8.91 0.18
N ILE A 311 11.98 -8.57 -1.09
CA ILE A 311 11.93 -7.19 -1.57
C ILE A 311 10.47 -6.82 -1.86
N GLY A 312 9.95 -5.80 -1.19
CA GLY A 312 8.59 -5.30 -1.34
C GLY A 312 8.35 -4.54 -2.63
N GLU A 313 9.35 -3.77 -3.06
CA GLU A 313 9.40 -3.06 -4.33
C GLU A 313 10.84 -2.88 -4.77
N THR A 314 11.06 -3.06 -6.07
CA THR A 314 12.22 -2.53 -6.76
C THR A 314 11.90 -2.39 -8.23
N GLY A 315 12.54 -1.47 -8.93
CA GLY A 315 12.26 -1.25 -10.34
C GLY A 315 13.02 -0.06 -10.91
N PHE A 316 12.88 0.12 -12.22
CA PHE A 316 13.55 1.16 -12.98
C PHE A 316 12.53 1.85 -13.91
N PRO A 317 12.47 3.19 -13.92
CA PRO A 317 11.51 3.91 -14.76
C PRO A 317 11.96 3.91 -16.22
N SER A 318 11.01 3.80 -17.15
CA SER A 318 11.31 3.86 -18.59
C SER A 318 11.36 5.29 -19.15
N SER A 319 11.06 6.30 -18.33
CA SER A 319 11.03 7.71 -18.70
C SER A 319 11.28 8.60 -17.48
N GLY A 320 11.52 9.89 -17.72
CA GLY A 320 11.86 10.85 -16.67
C GLY A 320 13.24 10.61 -16.07
N GLN A 321 13.51 11.28 -14.95
CA GLN A 321 14.82 11.28 -14.30
C GLN A 321 14.61 11.30 -12.78
N THR A 322 15.27 10.39 -12.07
CA THR A 322 15.38 10.40 -10.59
C THR A 322 16.73 11.02 -10.19
N SER A 323 17.16 10.91 -8.93
CA SER A 323 18.50 11.35 -8.53
C SER A 323 19.61 10.61 -9.29
N ASN A 324 19.48 9.28 -9.46
CA ASN A 324 20.55 8.42 -9.98
C ASN A 324 20.16 7.58 -11.21
N CYS A 325 18.91 7.66 -11.67
CA CYS A 325 18.43 6.90 -12.83
C CYS A 325 17.88 7.82 -13.91
N GLN A 326 18.47 7.74 -15.10
CA GLN A 326 17.90 8.26 -16.34
C GLN A 326 16.96 7.22 -16.95
N GLY A 327 15.66 7.55 -16.96
CA GLY A 327 14.65 6.67 -17.51
C GLY A 327 14.76 6.55 -19.03
N SER A 328 14.78 5.31 -19.51
CA SER A 328 14.67 4.92 -20.91
C SER A 328 14.25 3.45 -20.98
N ILE A 329 13.67 2.99 -22.09
CA ILE A 329 13.35 1.56 -22.27
C ILE A 329 14.61 0.70 -22.19
N GLU A 330 15.71 1.15 -22.82
CA GLU A 330 17.00 0.45 -22.76
C GLU A 330 17.53 0.31 -21.34
N ASN A 331 17.45 1.36 -20.52
CA ASN A 331 17.93 1.31 -19.14
C ASN A 331 17.00 0.47 -18.25
N GLN A 332 15.69 0.55 -18.48
CA GLN A 332 14.72 -0.32 -17.80
C GLN A 332 15.01 -1.79 -18.13
N ASP A 333 15.22 -2.15 -19.40
CA ASP A 333 15.59 -3.49 -19.84
C ASP A 333 16.90 -3.96 -19.19
N ALA A 334 17.94 -3.12 -19.20
CA ALA A 334 19.25 -3.44 -18.64
C ALA A 334 19.20 -3.67 -17.11
N TYR A 335 18.45 -2.84 -16.38
CA TYR A 335 18.22 -3.02 -14.95
C TYR A 335 17.44 -4.31 -14.70
N THR A 336 16.30 -4.49 -15.38
CA THR A 336 15.37 -5.61 -15.16
C THR A 336 16.07 -6.94 -15.42
N ALA A 337 16.76 -7.08 -16.55
CA ALA A 337 17.47 -8.31 -16.90
C ALA A 337 18.56 -8.65 -15.87
N SER A 338 19.35 -7.66 -15.46
CA SER A 338 20.39 -7.84 -14.44
C SER A 338 19.79 -8.24 -13.09
N PHE A 339 18.78 -7.51 -12.62
CA PHE A 339 18.14 -7.74 -11.34
C PHE A 339 17.46 -9.11 -11.27
N VAL A 340 16.67 -9.49 -12.28
CA VAL A 340 16.01 -10.80 -12.34
C VAL A 340 17.03 -11.94 -12.26
N CYS A 341 18.15 -11.84 -12.99
CA CYS A 341 19.19 -12.85 -12.96
C CYS A 341 19.89 -12.95 -11.60
N GLN A 342 20.24 -11.81 -11.01
CA GLN A 342 20.87 -11.80 -9.69
C GLN A 342 19.91 -12.29 -8.61
N ALA A 343 18.64 -11.89 -8.65
CA ALA A 343 17.62 -12.36 -7.72
C ALA A 343 17.45 -13.88 -7.80
N ARG A 344 17.40 -14.46 -9.01
CA ARG A 344 17.33 -15.91 -9.19
C ARG A 344 18.57 -16.62 -8.67
N ALA A 345 19.77 -16.13 -8.99
CA ALA A 345 21.03 -16.72 -8.53
C ALA A 345 21.17 -16.70 -6.99
N ASN A 346 20.54 -15.71 -6.33
CA ASN A 346 20.57 -15.55 -4.87
C ASN A 346 19.29 -16.06 -4.17
N ASN A 347 18.35 -16.67 -4.90
CA ASN A 347 17.04 -17.09 -4.39
C ASN A 347 16.28 -15.98 -3.62
N ILE A 348 16.25 -14.78 -4.21
CA ILE A 348 15.60 -13.60 -3.64
C ILE A 348 14.16 -13.54 -4.18
N ASP A 349 13.20 -13.56 -3.26
CA ASP A 349 11.82 -13.22 -3.56
C ASP A 349 11.62 -11.70 -3.59
N TYR A 350 10.79 -11.23 -4.53
CA TYR A 350 10.57 -9.80 -4.73
C TYR A 350 9.23 -9.50 -5.42
N PHE A 351 8.73 -8.27 -5.25
CA PHE A 351 7.78 -7.68 -6.19
C PHE A 351 8.47 -6.61 -7.02
N TYR A 352 8.46 -6.77 -8.33
CA TYR A 352 8.94 -5.74 -9.24
C TYR A 352 7.90 -4.64 -9.36
N PHE A 353 8.35 -3.39 -9.24
CA PHE A 353 7.56 -2.19 -9.37
C PHE A 353 7.67 -1.68 -10.81
N GLU A 354 6.64 -1.81 -11.65
CA GLU A 354 5.29 -2.34 -11.36
C GLU A 354 4.68 -3.07 -12.57
N ALA A 355 3.49 -3.66 -12.42
CA ALA A 355 2.85 -4.42 -13.49
C ALA A 355 2.53 -3.56 -14.72
N LYS A 356 2.00 -2.34 -14.53
CA LYS A 356 1.57 -1.43 -15.61
C LYS A 356 1.98 0.00 -15.30
N ASP A 357 2.21 0.80 -16.33
CA ASP A 357 2.43 2.24 -16.16
C ASP A 357 1.25 2.93 -15.46
N SER A 358 1.54 3.55 -14.31
CA SER A 358 0.58 4.26 -13.46
C SER A 358 0.34 5.71 -13.92
N LEU A 359 -0.30 5.89 -15.07
CA LEU A 359 -0.56 7.24 -15.64
C LEU A 359 -1.41 8.16 -14.74
N TRP A 360 -2.15 7.59 -13.80
CA TRP A 360 -2.96 8.31 -12.81
C TRP A 360 -2.14 9.14 -11.81
N LYS A 361 -0.83 8.89 -11.68
CA LYS A 361 0.08 9.66 -10.82
C LYS A 361 0.44 11.02 -11.44
N VAL A 362 -0.56 11.79 -11.89
CA VAL A 362 -0.38 13.05 -12.63
C VAL A 362 0.28 14.16 -11.82
N ASN A 363 0.14 14.12 -10.50
CA ASN A 363 0.73 15.09 -9.58
C ASN A 363 2.11 14.66 -9.05
N ALA A 364 2.61 13.49 -9.48
CA ALA A 364 3.92 12.98 -9.08
C ALA A 364 4.98 13.34 -10.12
N PRO A 365 6.28 13.25 -9.78
CA PRO A 365 7.36 13.36 -10.75
C PRO A 365 7.13 12.44 -11.96
N SER A 366 7.51 12.89 -13.15
CA SER A 366 7.13 12.22 -14.41
C SER A 366 7.56 10.74 -14.49
N TYR A 367 8.67 10.39 -13.84
CA TYR A 367 9.20 9.01 -13.80
C TYR A 367 8.25 8.03 -13.08
N GLU A 368 7.46 8.51 -12.10
CA GLU A 368 6.51 7.69 -11.32
C GLU A 368 5.43 7.02 -12.18
N ARG A 369 5.19 7.56 -13.38
CA ARG A 369 4.18 7.06 -14.32
C ARG A 369 4.73 6.01 -15.29
N SER A 370 5.99 5.61 -15.14
CA SER A 370 6.74 4.88 -16.19
C SER A 370 7.46 3.61 -15.71
N TYR A 371 7.11 3.09 -14.53
CA TYR A 371 7.72 1.89 -13.94
C TYR A 371 7.17 0.55 -14.47
N GLY A 372 6.07 0.59 -15.23
CA GLY A 372 5.40 -0.59 -15.74
C GLY A 372 6.33 -1.48 -16.58
N VAL A 373 6.24 -2.79 -16.40
CA VAL A 373 6.75 -3.79 -17.35
C VAL A 373 5.79 -3.98 -18.53
N LEU A 374 4.54 -3.55 -18.34
CA LEU A 374 3.54 -3.33 -19.39
C LEU A 374 3.19 -1.85 -19.49
N ASN A 375 2.68 -1.43 -20.65
CA ASN A 375 2.04 -0.13 -20.79
C ASN A 375 0.74 -0.07 -19.96
N SER A 376 0.15 1.11 -19.81
CA SER A 376 -1.08 1.30 -19.01
C SER A 376 -2.28 0.47 -19.51
N ASP A 377 -2.33 0.16 -20.81
CA ASP A 377 -3.31 -0.70 -21.47
C ASP A 377 -2.98 -2.20 -21.40
N ALA A 378 -1.97 -2.55 -20.59
CA ALA A 378 -1.42 -3.88 -20.44
C ALA A 378 -0.84 -4.48 -21.73
N SER A 379 -0.47 -3.67 -22.72
CA SER A 379 0.38 -4.14 -23.83
C SER A 379 1.85 -4.28 -23.39
N ALA A 380 2.60 -5.17 -24.03
CA ALA A 380 4.00 -5.39 -23.70
C ALA A 380 4.81 -4.10 -23.91
N LYS A 381 5.65 -3.75 -22.93
CA LYS A 381 6.49 -2.55 -22.95
C LYS A 381 7.98 -2.90 -23.01
N ILE A 382 8.38 -3.88 -22.20
CA ILE A 382 9.73 -4.46 -22.21
C ILE A 382 9.73 -5.87 -22.80
N ASN A 383 10.91 -6.35 -23.19
CA ASN A 383 11.03 -7.67 -23.77
C ASN A 383 11.07 -8.78 -22.72
N LEU A 384 9.89 -9.31 -22.38
CA LEU A 384 9.73 -10.36 -21.36
C LEU A 384 10.35 -11.72 -21.75
N GLY A 385 10.60 -11.98 -23.04
CA GLY A 385 11.04 -13.29 -23.53
C GLY A 385 12.48 -13.66 -23.17
N PHE A 386 13.32 -12.67 -22.86
CA PHE A 386 14.73 -12.87 -22.49
C PHE A 386 15.00 -12.68 -21.00
N LEU A 387 14.02 -12.17 -20.25
CA LEU A 387 14.17 -11.97 -18.82
C LEU A 387 14.30 -13.31 -18.10
N GLY A 388 15.36 -13.46 -17.32
CA GLY A 388 15.69 -14.72 -16.66
C GLY A 388 16.40 -15.74 -17.56
N GLN A 389 16.84 -15.40 -18.76
CA GLN A 389 17.84 -16.19 -19.49
C GLN A 389 19.23 -15.81 -18.97
N CYS A 390 19.56 -16.39 -17.83
CA CYS A 390 20.83 -16.34 -17.13
C CYS A 390 21.48 -17.72 -17.28
#